data_AF-A0A7K6QTC1-F1
#
_entry.id   AF-A0A7K6QTC1-F1
#
_cell.length_a   1.000
_cell.length_b   1.000
_cell.length_c   1.000
_cell.angle_alpha   90.00
_cell.angle_beta   90.00
_cell.angle_gamma   90.00
#
_symmetry.space_group_name_H-M   'P 1'
#
loop_
_entity.id
_entity.type
_entity.pdbx_description
1 polymer ?
#
loop_
_entity_poly.entity_id
_entity_poly.type
_entity_poly.pdbx_seq_one_letter_code
_entity_poly.pdbx_strand_id
1 'polypeptide(L)'
;SGRHRVPRGNVQLLAPVGDPEKVICVGLNYHDHCQEQGVKVPKEPLIFSKFPSAITGPFDDIVHPQDTSVGTPGPSPQSLLGRPCQLPILSPQELDWEVELAAVIGKRGRHIEEAAALEHVLGFTVANDVSARDWQMRRNGRQWLLGKT
;
A
#
# COMPACT_ATOMS: atom_id res chain seq x y z
N SER A 1 -0.74 -31.93 14.19
CA SER A 1 0.39 -31.22 13.54
C SER A 1 1.12 -30.39 14.59
N GLY A 2 2.45 -30.32 14.55
CA GLY A 2 3.24 -29.70 15.62
C GLY A 2 4.72 -30.07 15.68
N ARG A 3 5.22 -30.89 14.75
CA ARG A 3 6.64 -31.28 14.67
C ARG A 3 7.58 -30.11 14.35
N HIS A 4 7.07 -29.03 13.76
CA HIS A 4 7.86 -27.83 13.45
C HIS A 4 7.11 -26.60 13.96
N ARG A 5 7.34 -26.28 15.24
CA ARG A 5 6.85 -25.05 15.86
C ARG A 5 8.03 -24.13 16.05
N VAL A 6 7.92 -22.91 15.53
CA VAL A 6 8.88 -21.85 15.81
C VAL A 6 8.17 -20.82 16.68
N PRO A 7 8.74 -20.42 17.83
CA PRO A 7 8.18 -19.34 18.63
C PRO A 7 8.01 -18.07 17.81
N ARG A 8 6.91 -17.32 17.99
CA ARG A 8 6.64 -16.07 17.26
C ARG A 8 7.77 -15.04 17.39
N GLY A 9 8.41 -14.97 18.56
CA GLY A 9 9.56 -14.07 18.80
C GLY A 9 10.84 -14.47 18.05
N ASN A 10 10.89 -15.68 17.51
CA ASN A 10 12.05 -16.21 16.78
C ASN A 10 11.83 -16.16 15.25
N VAL A 11 10.76 -15.50 14.79
CA VAL A 11 10.47 -15.32 13.36
C VAL A 11 10.21 -13.87 13.04
N GLN A 12 10.68 -13.43 11.88
CA GLN A 12 10.27 -12.19 11.26
C GLN A 12 9.13 -12.49 10.28
N LEU A 13 8.04 -11.74 10.39
CA LEU A 13 6.95 -11.81 9.42
C LEU A 13 7.25 -10.81 8.30
N LEU A 14 7.31 -11.33 7.07
CA LEU A 14 7.44 -10.52 5.86
C LEU A 14 6.04 -10.16 5.34
N ALA A 15 5.99 -9.30 4.32
CA ALA A 15 4.76 -9.08 3.58
C ALA A 15 4.20 -10.42 3.04
N PRO A 16 2.89 -10.67 3.14
CA PRO A 16 2.29 -11.92 2.67
C PRO A 16 2.41 -12.11 1.14
N VAL A 17 2.62 -11.01 0.41
CA VAL A 17 2.91 -10.99 -1.03
C VAL A 17 4.15 -10.10 -1.24
N GLY A 18 5.28 -10.70 -1.58
CA GLY A 18 6.56 -9.99 -1.64
C GLY A 18 6.87 -9.25 -2.93
N ASP A 19 6.37 -9.73 -4.08
CA ASP A 19 6.68 -9.16 -5.40
C ASP A 19 5.47 -9.22 -6.35
N PRO A 20 4.40 -8.46 -6.08
CA PRO A 20 3.25 -8.42 -6.98
C PRO A 20 3.56 -7.61 -8.24
N GLU A 21 3.14 -8.09 -9.40
CA GLU A 21 3.27 -7.33 -10.67
C GLU A 21 2.45 -6.03 -10.66
N LYS A 22 1.36 -5.99 -9.89
CA LYS A 22 0.42 -4.86 -9.84
C LYS A 22 -0.14 -4.69 -8.42
N VAL A 23 -0.22 -3.44 -7.96
CA VAL A 23 -0.98 -3.05 -6.77
C VAL A 23 -2.04 -2.04 -7.21
N ILE A 24 -3.29 -2.46 -7.18
CA ILE A 24 -4.44 -1.66 -7.61
C ILE A 24 -5.26 -1.31 -6.37
N CYS A 25 -5.49 -0.02 -6.17
CA CYS A 25 -6.23 0.52 -5.03
C CYS A 25 -7.58 1.06 -5.49
N VAL A 26 -8.57 1.01 -4.60
CA VAL A 26 -9.92 1.52 -4.84
C VAL A 26 -10.21 2.61 -3.82
N GLY A 27 -10.38 3.85 -4.28
CA GLY A 27 -10.76 4.97 -3.42
C GLY A 27 -12.27 5.05 -3.21
N LEU A 28 -12.69 5.66 -2.10
CA LEU A 28 -14.09 6.01 -1.82
C LEU A 28 -15.05 4.80 -1.87
N ASN A 29 -14.60 3.65 -1.36
CA ASN A 29 -15.35 2.39 -1.39
C ASN A 29 -16.11 2.07 -0.08
N TYR A 30 -16.16 3.04 0.85
CA TYR A 30 -16.97 2.97 2.07
C TYR A 30 -17.83 4.23 2.18
N HIS A 31 -19.14 4.04 2.40
CA HIS A 31 -20.09 5.14 2.50
C HIS A 31 -19.71 6.17 3.57
N ASP A 32 -19.29 5.69 4.75
CA ASP A 32 -18.93 6.55 5.88
C ASP A 32 -17.70 7.41 5.57
N HIS A 33 -16.71 6.84 4.88
CA HIS A 33 -15.52 7.58 4.43
C HIS A 33 -15.87 8.68 3.41
N CYS A 34 -16.83 8.42 2.51
CA CYS A 34 -17.33 9.46 1.62
C CYS A 34 -18.03 10.60 2.39
N GLN A 35 -18.83 10.26 3.41
CA GLN A 35 -19.52 11.25 4.24
C GLN A 35 -18.52 12.12 5.02
N GLU A 36 -17.51 11.51 5.62
CA GLU A 36 -16.44 12.20 6.35
C GLU A 36 -15.74 13.26 5.50
N GLN A 37 -15.45 12.93 4.24
CA GLN A 37 -14.82 13.85 3.30
C GLN A 37 -15.80 14.83 2.63
N GLY A 38 -17.11 14.70 2.89
CA GLY A 38 -18.15 15.50 2.25
C GLY A 38 -18.25 15.27 0.74
N VAL A 39 -17.85 14.09 0.25
CA VAL A 39 -17.89 13.73 -1.17
C VAL A 39 -19.06 12.83 -1.49
N LYS A 40 -19.55 12.90 -2.73
CA LYS A 40 -20.61 12.01 -3.20
C LYS A 40 -20.04 10.62 -3.47
N VAL A 41 -20.79 9.59 -3.07
CA VAL A 41 -20.49 8.20 -3.42
C VAL A 41 -20.35 8.07 -4.94
N PRO A 42 -19.21 7.59 -5.44
CA PRO A 42 -18.98 7.47 -6.87
C PRO A 42 -19.88 6.39 -7.46
N LYS A 43 -20.29 6.56 -8.73
CA LYS A 43 -21.10 5.57 -9.45
C LYS A 43 -20.29 4.42 -10.03
N GLU A 44 -18.99 4.64 -10.19
CA GLU A 44 -18.02 3.70 -10.75
C GLU A 44 -16.79 3.68 -9.82
N PRO A 45 -16.07 2.55 -9.71
CA PRO A 45 -14.92 2.45 -8.83
C PRO A 45 -13.83 3.48 -9.18
N LEU A 46 -13.36 4.24 -8.18
CA LEU A 46 -12.23 5.13 -8.35
C LEU A 46 -10.94 4.32 -8.22
N ILE A 47 -10.27 4.06 -9.34
CA ILE A 47 -9.08 3.21 -9.39
C ILE A 47 -7.81 4.06 -9.48
N PHE A 48 -6.82 3.70 -8.66
CA PHE A 48 -5.44 4.18 -8.78
C PHE A 48 -4.46 3.04 -8.48
N SER A 49 -3.17 3.30 -8.62
CA SER A 49 -2.14 2.29 -8.38
C SER A 49 -1.17 2.74 -7.29
N LYS A 50 -0.59 1.76 -6.62
CA LYS A 50 0.64 1.88 -5.84
C LYS A 50 1.76 1.17 -6.61
N PHE A 51 3.01 1.61 -6.47
CA PHE A 51 4.11 0.79 -6.97
C PHE A 51 4.36 -0.40 -6.02
N PRO A 52 4.71 -1.60 -6.54
CA PRO A 52 5.06 -2.75 -5.70
C PRO A 52 6.15 -2.46 -4.66
N SER A 53 7.06 -1.51 -4.96
CA SER A 53 8.10 -1.05 -4.05
C SER A 53 7.59 -0.39 -2.76
N ALA A 54 6.31 -0.03 -2.69
CA ALA A 54 5.69 0.53 -1.49
C ALA A 54 5.19 -0.54 -0.49
N ILE A 55 5.33 -1.83 -0.82
CA ILE A 55 4.94 -2.92 0.08
C ILE A 55 6.08 -3.21 1.05
N THR A 56 5.74 -3.28 2.34
CA THR A 56 6.65 -3.64 3.42
C THR A 56 5.99 -4.62 4.38
N GLY A 57 6.77 -5.23 5.27
CA GLY A 57 6.27 -6.18 6.26
C GLY A 57 5.32 -5.55 7.27
N PRO A 58 4.44 -6.34 7.90
CA PRO A 58 3.43 -5.84 8.83
C PRO A 58 4.00 -5.21 10.12
N PHE A 59 5.29 -5.38 10.40
CA PHE A 59 5.99 -4.80 11.55
C PHE A 59 7.24 -4.02 11.13
N ASP A 60 7.41 -3.78 9.83
CA ASP A 60 8.54 -3.01 9.33
C ASP A 60 8.27 -1.51 9.52
N ASP A 61 9.33 -0.73 9.74
CA ASP A 61 9.22 0.71 9.94
C ASP A 61 8.85 1.42 8.63
N ILE A 62 7.92 2.38 8.74
CA ILE A 62 7.66 3.35 7.67
C ILE A 62 8.65 4.50 7.87
N VAL A 63 9.69 4.52 7.03
CA VAL A 63 10.77 5.51 7.16
C VAL A 63 10.40 6.76 6.38
N HIS A 64 10.21 7.84 7.13
CA HIS A 64 10.10 9.18 6.57
C HIS A 64 11.49 9.64 6.10
N PRO A 65 11.69 9.99 4.82
CA PRO A 65 12.94 10.59 4.40
C PRO A 65 13.10 11.91 5.13
N GLN A 66 14.26 12.16 5.74
CA GLN A 66 14.57 13.50 6.20
C GLN A 66 14.65 14.43 4.99
N ASP A 67 14.21 15.66 5.16
CA ASP A 67 14.30 16.71 4.16
C ASP A 67 15.75 16.78 3.65
N THR A 68 15.98 16.49 2.36
CA THR A 68 17.34 16.35 1.78
C THR A 68 18.04 17.70 1.59
N SER A 69 17.60 18.75 2.27
CA SER A 69 18.26 20.06 2.32
C SER A 69 19.63 20.00 3.02
N VAL A 70 19.91 18.92 3.76
CA VAL A 70 21.25 18.60 4.31
C VAL A 70 21.83 17.37 3.60
N GLY A 71 22.87 17.59 2.79
CA GLY A 71 23.53 16.59 1.97
C GLY A 71 24.18 15.46 2.77
N THR A 72 23.39 14.44 3.10
CA THR A 72 23.90 13.16 3.59
C THR A 72 24.00 12.16 2.44
N PRO A 73 25.12 11.41 2.31
CA PRO A 73 25.27 10.42 1.25
C PRO A 73 24.23 9.31 1.39
N GLY A 74 23.56 8.98 0.29
CA GLY A 74 22.58 7.88 0.25
C GLY A 74 23.23 6.52 0.57
N PRO A 75 22.48 5.59 1.19
CA PRO A 75 23.00 4.26 1.51
C PRO A 75 23.32 3.47 0.23
N SER A 76 24.38 2.66 0.28
CA SER A 76 24.85 1.81 -0.81
C SER A 76 23.80 0.76 -1.22
N PRO A 77 23.73 0.37 -2.52
CA PRO A 77 22.72 -0.55 -3.01
C PRO A 77 22.96 -1.98 -2.53
N GLN A 78 22.20 -2.45 -1.55
CA GLN A 78 22.07 -3.86 -1.22
C GLN A 78 20.59 -4.26 -1.27
N SER A 79 20.33 -5.43 -1.87
CA SER A 79 19.12 -6.27 -1.89
C SER A 79 17.75 -5.58 -1.72
N LEU A 80 16.85 -5.78 -2.71
CA LEU A 80 15.47 -5.28 -2.70
C LEU A 80 14.57 -5.91 -1.61
N LEU A 81 14.96 -7.02 -0.99
CA LEU A 81 14.22 -7.59 0.13
C LEU A 81 14.58 -6.86 1.44
N GLY A 82 13.57 -6.25 2.08
CA GLY A 82 13.69 -5.69 3.44
C GLY A 82 14.12 -4.22 3.50
N ARG A 83 14.04 -3.47 2.39
CA ARG A 83 14.15 -2.00 2.47
C ARG A 83 12.88 -1.43 3.09
N PRO A 84 12.99 -0.47 4.03
CA PRO A 84 11.82 0.25 4.50
C PRO A 84 11.15 0.97 3.33
N CYS A 85 9.81 0.97 3.32
CA CYS A 85 9.04 1.77 2.37
C CYS A 85 9.46 3.24 2.53
N GLN A 86 10.06 3.81 1.48
CA GLN A 86 10.49 5.20 1.45
C GLN A 86 9.41 6.02 0.77
N LEU A 87 8.73 6.84 1.55
CA LEU A 87 7.80 7.84 1.02
C LEU A 87 8.58 8.96 0.31
N PRO A 88 7.97 9.80 -0.53
CA PRO A 88 8.56 11.06 -0.98
C PRO A 88 8.90 11.97 0.20
N ILE A 89 9.69 13.03 0.01
CA ILE A 89 9.99 14.01 1.07
C ILE A 89 8.67 14.70 1.47
N LEU A 90 8.19 14.44 2.69
CA LEU A 90 6.92 14.96 3.22
C LEU A 90 7.16 15.97 4.36
N SER A 91 6.10 16.70 4.72
CA SER A 91 5.94 17.19 6.08
C SER A 91 5.41 16.04 6.96
N PRO A 92 6.01 15.77 8.14
CA PRO A 92 5.53 14.72 9.05
C PRO A 92 4.07 14.89 9.50
N GLN A 93 3.53 16.11 9.40
CA GLN A 93 2.17 16.45 9.81
C GLN A 93 1.10 16.02 8.79
N GLU A 94 1.49 15.57 7.59
CA GLU A 94 0.56 15.20 6.51
C GLU A 94 0.65 13.73 6.11
N LEU A 95 1.31 12.93 6.94
CA LEU A 95 1.30 11.46 6.85
C LEU A 95 0.00 10.94 7.46
N ASP A 96 -0.70 10.09 6.71
CA ASP A 96 -2.00 9.57 7.10
C ASP A 96 -2.10 8.05 6.86
N TRP A 97 -2.96 7.40 7.64
CA TRP A 97 -3.20 5.97 7.58
C TRP A 97 -4.55 5.68 6.92
N GLU A 98 -4.66 4.56 6.23
CA GLU A 98 -5.91 4.09 5.63
C GLU A 98 -5.97 2.56 5.81
N VAL A 99 -6.83 2.08 6.71
CA VAL A 99 -6.99 0.63 6.94
C VAL A 99 -7.84 0.04 5.82
N GLU A 100 -7.27 -0.91 5.09
CA GLU A 100 -7.89 -1.48 3.89
C GLU A 100 -7.91 -3.02 3.92
N LEU A 101 -8.94 -3.59 3.29
CA LEU A 101 -8.99 -5.01 2.96
C LEU A 101 -8.33 -5.24 1.59
N ALA A 102 -7.25 -6.02 1.56
CA ALA A 102 -6.55 -6.36 0.33
C ALA A 102 -6.95 -7.76 -0.16
N ALA A 103 -7.44 -7.85 -1.41
CA ALA A 103 -7.64 -9.12 -2.09
C ALA A 103 -6.37 -9.54 -2.84
N VAL A 104 -5.90 -10.77 -2.59
CA VAL A 104 -4.73 -11.35 -3.26
C VAL A 104 -5.22 -12.20 -4.43
N ILE A 105 -4.81 -11.86 -5.65
CA ILE A 105 -5.19 -12.59 -6.87
C ILE A 105 -4.26 -13.79 -7.07
N GLY A 106 -4.82 -15.00 -7.08
CA GLY A 106 -4.08 -16.25 -7.27
C GLY A 106 -4.13 -16.83 -8.68
N LYS A 107 -5.14 -16.43 -9.46
CA LYS A 107 -5.36 -16.95 -10.82
C LYS A 107 -5.40 -15.80 -11.82
N ARG A 108 -4.54 -15.86 -12.84
CA ARG A 108 -4.56 -14.89 -13.95
C ARG A 108 -5.90 -14.94 -14.69
N GLY A 109 -6.36 -13.79 -15.16
CA GLY A 109 -7.57 -13.66 -15.96
C GLY A 109 -7.64 -12.33 -16.69
N ARG A 110 -8.54 -12.23 -17.66
CA ARG A 110 -8.80 -11.03 -18.47
C ARG A 110 -10.28 -11.01 -18.85
N HIS A 111 -10.92 -9.84 -18.76
CA HIS A 111 -12.35 -9.67 -19.00
C HIS A 111 -13.18 -10.69 -18.19
N ILE A 112 -12.94 -10.73 -16.89
CA ILE A 112 -13.56 -11.68 -15.97
C ILE A 112 -14.98 -11.19 -15.68
N GLU A 113 -15.97 -12.04 -15.87
CA GLU A 113 -17.35 -11.78 -15.48
C GLU A 113 -17.46 -11.65 -13.95
N GLU A 114 -18.31 -10.76 -13.46
CA GLU A 114 -18.47 -10.48 -12.02
C GLU A 114 -18.75 -11.76 -11.22
N ALA A 115 -19.63 -12.63 -11.74
CA ALA A 115 -20.01 -13.88 -11.08
C ALA A 115 -18.84 -14.86 -10.89
N ALA A 116 -17.78 -14.76 -11.71
CA ALA A 116 -16.59 -15.60 -11.62
C ALA A 116 -15.41 -14.91 -10.90
N ALA A 117 -15.55 -13.63 -10.52
CA ALA A 117 -14.45 -12.83 -9.99
C ALA A 117 -13.79 -13.44 -8.74
N LEU A 118 -14.60 -13.95 -7.80
CA LEU A 118 -14.09 -14.53 -6.55
C LEU A 118 -13.31 -15.83 -6.77
N GLU A 119 -13.52 -16.55 -7.87
CA GLU A 119 -12.72 -17.74 -8.21
C GLU A 119 -11.26 -17.42 -8.51
N HIS A 120 -10.95 -16.14 -8.76
CA HIS A 120 -9.58 -15.66 -9.02
C HIS A 120 -8.85 -15.19 -7.76
N VAL A 121 -9.57 -15.02 -6.64
CA VAL A 121 -9.01 -14.55 -5.37
C VAL A 121 -8.41 -15.74 -4.60
N LEU A 122 -7.10 -15.67 -4.33
CA LEU A 122 -6.40 -16.63 -3.49
C LEU A 122 -6.81 -16.51 -2.02
N GLY A 123 -7.01 -15.28 -1.58
CA GLY A 123 -7.37 -14.96 -0.20
C GLY A 123 -7.34 -13.45 0.04
N PHE A 124 -7.47 -13.09 1.31
CA PHE A 124 -7.49 -11.70 1.76
C PHE A 124 -6.43 -11.45 2.82
N THR A 125 -5.95 -10.22 2.90
CA THR A 125 -5.07 -9.72 3.97
C THR A 125 -5.46 -8.30 4.34
N VAL A 126 -4.91 -7.80 5.45
CA VAL A 126 -5.00 -6.38 5.81
C VAL A 126 -3.87 -5.62 5.13
N ALA A 127 -4.17 -4.40 4.67
CA ALA A 127 -3.19 -3.44 4.21
C ALA A 127 -3.40 -2.08 4.89
N ASN A 128 -2.34 -1.30 5.02
CA ASN A 128 -2.42 0.12 5.37
C ASN A 128 -2.02 0.93 4.13
N ASP A 129 -2.96 1.61 3.48
CA ASP A 129 -2.69 2.47 2.33
C ASP A 129 -2.15 3.84 2.78
N VAL A 130 -0.96 3.79 3.37
CA VAL A 130 -0.24 4.95 3.91
C VAL A 130 -0.14 6.03 2.85
N SER A 131 -0.54 7.24 3.24
CA SER A 131 -0.79 8.35 2.32
C SER A 131 -0.05 9.61 2.74
N ALA A 132 0.63 10.23 1.78
CA ALA A 132 1.24 11.55 1.85
C ALA A 132 0.26 12.61 1.32
N ARG A 133 -0.47 13.28 2.22
CA ARG A 133 -1.61 14.13 1.85
C ARG A 133 -1.21 15.43 1.15
N ASP A 134 -0.03 16.00 1.43
CA ASP A 134 0.56 17.12 0.65
C ASP A 134 0.67 16.76 -0.84
N TRP A 135 1.29 15.62 -1.11
CA TRP A 135 1.54 15.16 -2.47
C TRP A 135 0.25 14.75 -3.17
N GLN A 136 -0.65 14.08 -2.45
CA GLN A 136 -1.93 13.65 -2.99
C GLN A 136 -2.84 14.83 -3.37
N MET A 137 -2.94 15.85 -2.50
CA MET A 137 -3.98 16.89 -2.60
C MET A 137 -3.49 18.23 -3.16
N ARG A 138 -2.21 18.57 -2.97
CA ARG A 138 -1.70 19.93 -3.25
C ARG A 138 -0.64 19.98 -4.34
N ARG A 139 0.01 18.87 -4.68
CA ARG A 139 1.08 18.82 -5.68
C ARG A 139 0.66 18.05 -6.93
N ASN A 140 1.42 18.27 -8.02
CA ASN A 140 1.32 17.53 -9.28
C ASN A 140 -0.11 17.34 -9.84
N GLY A 141 -0.90 18.41 -9.90
CA GLY A 141 -2.24 18.36 -10.49
C GLY A 141 -3.25 17.48 -9.75
N ARG A 142 -3.00 17.14 -8.47
CA ARG A 142 -3.86 16.28 -7.63
C ARG A 142 -3.94 14.83 -8.11
N GLN A 143 -2.92 14.35 -8.84
CA GLN A 143 -2.82 12.93 -9.19
C GLN A 143 -2.35 12.11 -7.97
N TRP A 144 -3.13 11.09 -7.58
CA TRP A 144 -2.94 10.42 -6.30
C TRP A 144 -1.70 9.52 -6.22
N LEU A 145 -1.20 9.01 -7.36
CA LEU A 145 -0.10 8.03 -7.41
C LEU A 145 1.13 8.45 -6.59
N LEU A 146 1.54 9.71 -6.67
CA LEU A 146 2.75 10.19 -5.98
C LEU A 146 2.55 10.32 -4.47
N GLY A 147 1.36 10.70 -4.02
CA GLY A 147 1.03 10.71 -2.59
C GLY A 147 0.75 9.33 -2.03
N LYS A 148 0.67 8.32 -2.90
CA LYS A 148 0.38 6.94 -2.56
C LYS A 148 1.59 6.03 -2.74
N THR A 149 2.75 6.51 -3.20
CA THR A 149 3.93 5.66 -3.38
C THR A 149 5.00 5.95 -2.36
#